data_AF-A0A162UR29-F1
#
_entry.id   AF-A0A162UR29-F1
#
_cell.length_a   1.000
_cell.length_b   1.000
_cell.length_c   1.000
_cell.angle_alpha   90.00
_cell.angle_beta   90.00
_cell.angle_gamma   90.00
#
_symmetry.space_group_name_H-M   'P 1'
#
loop_
_entity.id
_entity.type
_entity.pdbx_description
1 polymer ?
#
loop_
_entity_poly.entity_id
_entity_poly.type
_entity_poly.pdbx_seq_one_letter_code
_entity_poly.pdbx_strand_id
1 'polypeptide(L)'
;MYKLNKKKGFNLIEVICSVTLFSILFMITLTIGVKVLNIKKYNKEINNYTLVMEEIKNRMIYNAAYNEVEQLNLEHKYYISKEDINLDKLRQKDLIDIFIESKPFQEPYLVISIEEGYVLKLNLKLYAKVNNNINIMECEFYKGKYKR
;
A
#
# COMPACT_ATOMS: atom_id res chain seq x y z
N MET A 1 -58.85 -24.15 -18.02
CA MET A 1 -57.65 -24.50 -18.82
C MET A 1 -57.46 -23.42 -19.88
N TYR A 2 -56.69 -22.37 -19.56
CA TYR A 2 -56.46 -21.27 -20.52
C TYR A 2 -55.71 -21.82 -21.73
N LYS A 3 -56.43 -22.02 -22.85
CA LYS A 3 -55.84 -22.29 -24.16
C LYS A 3 -55.08 -21.04 -24.59
N LEU A 4 -53.81 -20.95 -24.18
CA LEU A 4 -52.84 -20.04 -24.79
C LEU A 4 -52.67 -20.48 -26.24
N ASN A 5 -53.30 -19.75 -27.15
CA ASN A 5 -53.02 -19.85 -28.57
C ASN A 5 -51.52 -19.56 -28.77
N LYS A 6 -50.72 -20.61 -28.98
CA LYS A 6 -49.28 -20.54 -29.27
C LYS A 6 -49.05 -19.81 -30.60
N LYS A 7 -49.13 -18.48 -30.60
CA LYS A 7 -48.59 -17.65 -31.68
C LYS A 7 -47.08 -17.56 -31.46
N LYS A 8 -46.30 -18.11 -32.41
CA LYS A 8 -44.83 -18.23 -32.35
C LYS A 8 -44.11 -16.93 -31.89
N GLY A 9 -44.70 -15.76 -32.14
CA GLY A 9 -44.16 -14.46 -31.74
C GLY A 9 -44.13 -14.19 -30.23
N PHE A 10 -45.09 -14.67 -29.44
CA PHE A 10 -45.10 -14.44 -27.98
C PHE A 10 -43.94 -15.18 -27.27
N ASN A 11 -43.65 -16.41 -27.69
CA ASN A 11 -42.50 -17.16 -27.19
C ASN A 11 -41.16 -16.52 -27.57
N LEU A 12 -41.09 -15.86 -28.73
CA LEU A 12 -39.86 -15.21 -29.20
C LEU A 12 -39.54 -13.95 -28.37
N ILE A 13 -40.56 -13.17 -28.01
CA ILE A 13 -40.42 -12.02 -27.11
C ILE A 13 -39.94 -12.47 -25.72
N GLU A 14 -40.53 -13.53 -25.17
CA GLU A 14 -40.16 -14.07 -23.86
C GLU A 14 -38.69 -14.54 -23.81
N VAL A 15 -38.22 -15.20 -24.87
CA VAL A 15 -36.81 -15.59 -25.00
C VAL A 15 -35.90 -14.37 -25.06
N ILE A 16 -36.24 -13.35 -25.85
CA ILE A 16 -35.42 -12.12 -25.96
C ILE A 16 -35.37 -11.37 -24.61
N CYS A 17 -36.49 -11.26 -23.90
CA CYS A 17 -36.54 -10.64 -22.58
C CYS A 17 -35.65 -11.40 -21.59
N SER A 18 -35.72 -12.74 -21.60
CA SER A 18 -34.90 -13.60 -20.73
C SER A 18 -33.41 -13.45 -21.02
N VAL A 19 -33.02 -13.43 -22.30
CA VAL A 19 -31.62 -13.21 -22.71
C VAL A 19 -31.15 -11.82 -22.28
N THR A 20 -31.98 -10.79 -22.43
CA THR A 20 -31.61 -9.42 -22.07
C THR A 20 -31.40 -9.28 -20.57
N LEU A 21 -32.31 -9.84 -19.75
CA LEU A 21 -32.15 -9.87 -18.29
C LEU A 21 -30.87 -10.62 -17.89
N PHE A 22 -30.62 -11.78 -18.50
CA PHE A 22 -29.39 -12.53 -18.25
C PHE A 22 -28.14 -11.72 -18.63
N SER A 23 -28.13 -11.07 -19.81
CA SER A 23 -27.00 -10.25 -20.24
C SER A 23 -26.73 -9.09 -19.29
N ILE A 24 -27.76 -8.42 -18.78
CA ILE A 24 -27.61 -7.34 -17.80
C ILE A 24 -26.98 -7.88 -16.51
N LEU A 25 -27.52 -8.98 -15.97
CA LEU A 25 -26.99 -9.61 -14.75
C LEU A 25 -25.55 -10.10 -14.94
N PHE A 26 -25.25 -10.64 -16.12
CA PHE A 26 -23.91 -11.10 -16.49
C PHE A 26 -22.91 -9.94 -16.52
N MET A 27 -23.26 -8.83 -17.18
CA MET A 27 -22.41 -7.63 -17.23
C MET A 27 -22.18 -7.01 -15.85
N ILE A 28 -23.21 -7.00 -15.00
CA ILE A 28 -23.09 -6.56 -13.60
C ILE A 28 -22.08 -7.45 -12.85
N THR A 29 -22.21 -8.77 -13.00
CA THR A 29 -21.33 -9.74 -12.34
C THR A 29 -19.88 -9.57 -12.79
N LEU A 30 -19.63 -9.39 -14.10
CA LEU A 30 -18.29 -9.11 -14.63
C LEU A 30 -17.72 -7.82 -14.05
N THR A 31 -18.53 -6.75 -14.00
CA THR A 31 -18.11 -5.45 -13.44
C THR A 31 -17.75 -5.57 -11.97
N ILE A 32 -18.54 -6.31 -11.18
CA ILE A 32 -18.24 -6.60 -9.77
C ILE A 32 -16.93 -7.39 -9.67
N GLY A 33 -16.74 -8.41 -10.52
CA GLY A 33 -15.51 -9.21 -10.55
C GLY A 33 -14.26 -8.34 -10.75
N VAL A 34 -14.29 -7.43 -11.72
CA VAL A 34 -13.19 -6.47 -11.96
C VAL A 34 -12.95 -5.57 -10.75
N LYS A 35 -14.01 -5.04 -10.14
CA LYS A 35 -13.90 -4.20 -8.93
C LYS A 35 -13.28 -4.96 -7.76
N VAL A 36 -13.68 -6.22 -7.54
CA VAL A 36 -13.12 -7.08 -6.48
C VAL A 36 -11.62 -7.31 -6.71
N LEU A 37 -11.19 -7.55 -7.95
CA LEU A 37 -9.76 -7.69 -8.27
C LEU A 37 -8.98 -6.40 -7.97
N ASN A 38 -9.53 -5.24 -8.32
CA ASN A 38 -8.91 -3.94 -8.02
C ASN A 38 -8.79 -3.68 -6.52
N ILE A 39 -9.81 -4.04 -5.73
CA ILE A 39 -9.78 -3.92 -4.26
C ILE A 39 -8.76 -4.89 -3.66
N LYS A 40 -8.71 -6.14 -4.13
CA LYS A 40 -7.71 -7.13 -3.68
C LYS A 40 -6.29 -6.64 -3.95
N LYS A 41 -6.05 -6.06 -5.13
CA LYS A 41 -4.74 -5.48 -5.47
C LYS A 41 -4.40 -4.31 -4.54
N TYR A 42 -5.34 -3.38 -4.33
CA TYR A 42 -5.19 -2.25 -3.41
C TYR A 42 -4.83 -2.72 -2.00
N ASN A 43 -5.60 -3.66 -1.43
CA ASN A 43 -5.36 -4.18 -0.09
C ASN A 43 -4.00 -4.86 0.02
N LYS A 44 -3.57 -5.59 -1.01
CA LYS A 44 -2.25 -6.22 -1.05
C LYS A 44 -1.13 -5.17 -1.04
N GLU A 45 -1.26 -4.10 -1.82
CA GLU A 45 -0.28 -3.00 -1.87
C GLU A 45 -0.19 -2.28 -0.51
N ILE A 46 -1.33 -1.91 0.08
CA ILE A 46 -1.39 -1.28 1.41
C ILE A 46 -0.82 -2.19 2.50
N ASN A 47 -1.13 -3.48 2.47
CA ASN A 47 -0.58 -4.44 3.43
C ASN A 47 0.95 -4.53 3.31
N ASN A 48 1.48 -4.63 2.09
CA ASN A 48 2.93 -4.65 1.87
C ASN A 48 3.61 -3.39 2.39
N TYR A 49 3.02 -2.23 2.14
CA TYR A 49 3.52 -0.95 2.64
C TYR A 49 3.48 -0.86 4.16
N THR A 50 2.40 -1.33 4.79
CA THR A 50 2.27 -1.40 6.25
C THR A 50 3.39 -2.26 6.86
N LEU A 51 3.62 -3.45 6.29
CA LEU A 51 4.67 -4.35 6.76
C LEU A 51 6.07 -3.75 6.59
N VAL A 52 6.34 -3.08 5.48
CA VAL A 52 7.62 -2.37 5.27
C VAL A 52 7.84 -1.28 6.33
N MET A 53 6.82 -0.45 6.57
CA MET A 53 6.91 0.61 7.59
C MET A 53 7.10 0.01 8.99
N GLU A 54 6.42 -1.09 9.30
CA GLU A 54 6.56 -1.78 10.59
C GLU A 54 7.94 -2.38 10.76
N GLU A 55 8.50 -3.02 9.74
CA GLU A 55 9.86 -3.56 9.75
C GLU A 55 10.89 -2.46 10.00
N ILE A 56 10.80 -1.33 9.28
CA ILE A 56 11.71 -0.20 9.47
C ILE A 56 11.58 0.38 10.88
N LYS A 57 10.35 0.62 11.34
CA LYS A 57 10.09 1.09 12.71
C LYS A 57 10.70 0.15 13.75
N ASN A 58 10.45 -1.15 13.63
CA ASN A 58 10.94 -2.14 14.59
C ASN A 58 12.46 -2.20 14.58
N ARG A 59 13.10 -2.18 13.41
CA ARG A 59 14.56 -2.14 13.32
C ARG A 59 15.15 -0.84 13.89
N MET A 60 14.51 0.31 13.70
CA MET A 60 14.93 1.57 14.34
C MET A 60 14.83 1.51 15.87
N ILE A 61 13.70 1.01 16.38
CA ILE A 61 13.45 0.94 17.83
C ILE A 61 14.37 -0.07 18.50
N TYR A 62 14.47 -1.28 17.93
CA TYR A 62 15.08 -2.42 18.61
C TYR A 62 16.48 -2.77 18.16
N ASN A 63 16.91 -2.39 16.94
CA ASN A 63 18.19 -2.84 16.39
C ASN A 63 19.18 -1.67 16.25
N ALA A 64 18.76 -0.54 15.68
CA ALA A 64 19.59 0.65 15.53
C ALA A 64 19.98 1.25 16.88
N ALA A 65 21.23 1.69 17.02
CA ALA A 65 21.69 2.44 18.18
C ALA A 65 21.27 3.92 18.08
N TYR A 66 21.22 4.62 19.23
CA TYR A 66 20.81 6.04 19.25
C TYR A 66 21.70 6.92 18.37
N ASN A 67 23.02 6.71 18.45
CA ASN A 67 24.03 7.44 17.67
C ASN A 67 23.94 7.15 16.17
N GLU A 68 23.54 5.94 15.76
CA GLU A 68 23.35 5.61 14.33
C GLU A 68 22.17 6.39 13.74
N VAL A 69 21.08 6.53 14.51
CA VAL A 69 19.91 7.31 14.07
C VAL A 69 20.24 8.81 14.06
N GLU A 70 21.00 9.30 15.03
CA GLU A 70 21.51 10.68 15.05
C GLU A 70 22.44 10.96 13.86
N GLN A 71 23.28 9.99 13.47
CA GLN A 71 24.16 10.10 12.32
C GLN A 71 23.39 10.25 11.00
N LEU A 72 22.23 9.60 10.84
CA LEU A 72 21.36 9.82 9.67
C LEU A 72 20.94 11.29 9.53
N ASN A 73 20.67 11.96 10.66
CA ASN A 73 20.33 13.38 10.69
C ASN A 73 21.53 14.25 10.27
N LEU A 74 22.70 13.97 10.82
CA LEU A 74 23.94 14.70 10.50
C LEU A 74 24.36 14.53 9.02
N GLU A 75 24.19 13.33 8.47
CA GLU A 75 24.50 13.00 7.08
C GLU A 75 23.38 13.34 6.09
N HIS A 76 22.28 13.92 6.58
CA HIS A 76 21.12 14.28 5.76
C HIS A 76 20.46 13.10 5.02
N LYS A 77 20.63 11.88 5.52
CA LYS A 77 20.10 10.63 4.94
C LYS A 77 18.68 10.37 5.43
N TYR A 78 17.71 10.91 4.72
CA TYR A 78 16.30 10.88 5.14
C TYR A 78 15.39 9.96 4.33
N TYR A 79 15.84 9.48 3.16
CA TYR A 79 14.94 8.88 2.18
C TYR A 79 15.23 7.40 1.97
N ILE A 80 14.20 6.60 1.67
CA ILE A 80 14.38 5.24 1.14
C ILE A 80 13.67 5.17 -0.21
N SER A 81 14.37 4.68 -1.22
CA SER A 81 13.86 4.60 -2.58
C SER A 81 12.96 3.38 -2.79
N LYS A 82 12.20 3.40 -3.88
CA LYS A 82 11.29 2.32 -4.30
C LYS A 82 11.95 0.95 -4.34
N GLU A 83 13.20 0.89 -4.79
CA GLU A 83 13.94 -0.35 -4.99
C GLU A 83 14.13 -1.10 -3.67
N ASP A 84 14.16 -0.37 -2.56
CA ASP A 84 14.35 -0.87 -1.20
C ASP A 84 13.05 -0.93 -0.38
N ILE A 85 11.90 -0.54 -0.96
CA ILE A 85 10.56 -0.76 -0.39
C ILE A 85 10.10 -2.18 -0.74
N ASN A 86 10.83 -3.16 -0.21
CA ASN A 86 10.52 -4.58 -0.31
C ASN A 86 11.06 -5.29 0.94
N LEU A 87 10.19 -6.01 1.66
CA LEU A 87 10.54 -6.73 2.88
C LEU A 87 11.74 -7.67 2.74
N ASP A 88 11.82 -8.40 1.62
CA ASP A 88 12.89 -9.37 1.42
C ASP A 88 14.24 -8.68 1.26
N LYS A 89 14.26 -7.53 0.58
CA LYS A 89 15.47 -6.71 0.41
C LYS A 89 15.86 -5.99 1.70
N LEU A 90 14.87 -5.45 2.43
CA LEU A 90 15.11 -4.78 3.70
C LEU A 90 15.80 -5.72 4.69
N ARG A 91 15.40 -6.99 4.74
CA ARG A 91 16.00 -7.99 5.63
C ARG A 91 17.43 -8.38 5.27
N GLN A 92 17.87 -8.12 4.05
CA GLN A 92 19.22 -8.46 3.57
C GLN A 92 20.24 -7.33 3.75
N LYS A 93 19.77 -6.08 3.88
CA LYS A 93 20.62 -4.89 4.02
C LYS A 93 20.59 -4.35 5.44
N ASP A 94 21.67 -3.70 5.85
CA ASP A 94 21.68 -2.92 7.09
C ASP A 94 20.76 -1.69 6.98
N LEU A 95 20.11 -1.36 8.10
CA LEU A 95 19.00 -0.39 8.12
C LEU A 95 19.50 1.03 7.82
N ILE A 96 20.73 1.35 8.21
CA ILE A 96 21.29 2.69 8.03
C ILE A 96 21.68 2.90 6.56
N ASP A 97 22.14 1.85 5.89
CA ASP A 97 22.65 1.91 4.51
C ASP A 97 21.55 2.06 3.45
N ILE A 98 20.30 1.74 3.80
CA ILE A 98 19.16 1.94 2.88
C ILE A 98 18.70 3.40 2.82
N PHE A 99 19.13 4.24 3.77
CA PHE A 99 18.79 5.66 3.75
C PHE A 99 19.73 6.44 2.84
N ILE A 100 19.13 7.25 1.97
CA ILE A 100 19.83 8.10 1.01
C ILE A 100 19.51 9.57 1.28
N GLU A 101 20.43 10.43 0.86
CA GLU A 101 20.32 11.89 1.02
C GLU A 101 19.35 12.52 0.01
N SER A 102 19.39 12.05 -1.23
CA SER A 102 18.60 12.63 -2.31
C SER A 102 17.16 12.11 -2.31
N LYS A 103 16.21 13.04 -2.45
CA LYS A 103 14.80 12.69 -2.60
C LYS A 103 14.61 11.83 -3.86
N PRO A 104 13.99 10.64 -3.76
CA PRO A 104 13.72 9.80 -4.92
C PRO A 104 12.81 10.50 -5.94
N PHE A 105 13.10 10.31 -7.22
CA PHE A 105 12.27 10.84 -8.31
C PHE A 105 10.97 10.05 -8.52
N GLN A 106 10.92 8.81 -8.05
CA GLN A 106 9.82 7.89 -8.30
C GLN A 106 9.14 7.45 -7.00
N GLU A 107 7.82 7.30 -7.08
CA GLU A 107 7.02 6.66 -6.04
C GLU A 107 6.92 5.13 -6.25
N PRO A 108 6.77 4.35 -5.16
CA PRO A 108 6.75 4.79 -3.77
C PRO A 108 8.13 5.16 -3.21
N TYR A 109 8.18 6.05 -2.22
CA TYR A 109 9.37 6.33 -1.42
C TYR A 109 9.01 6.62 0.05
N LEU A 110 9.96 6.38 0.96
CA LEU A 110 9.82 6.74 2.37
C LEU A 110 10.66 7.97 2.70
N VAL A 111 10.23 8.71 3.70
CA VAL A 111 10.96 9.81 4.33
C VAL A 111 10.91 9.62 5.83
N ILE A 112 12.06 9.77 6.49
CA ILE A 112 12.11 9.91 7.94
C ILE A 112 12.42 11.36 8.32
N SER A 113 11.68 11.88 9.28
CA SER A 113 11.99 13.13 9.97
C SER A 113 12.45 12.81 11.39
N ILE A 114 13.55 13.43 11.79
CA ILE A 114 14.20 13.20 13.08
C ILE A 114 14.21 14.53 13.83
N GLU A 115 13.50 14.59 14.95
CA GLU A 115 13.47 15.74 15.84
C GLU A 115 14.29 15.42 17.10
N GLU A 116 15.30 16.25 17.38
CA GLU A 116 16.17 16.12 18.54
C GLU A 116 15.51 16.68 19.81
N GLY A 117 15.75 16.02 20.94
CA GLY A 117 15.22 16.39 22.25
C GLY A 117 15.81 15.49 23.34
N TYR A 118 15.12 15.35 24.48
CA TYR A 118 15.52 14.38 25.53
C TYR A 118 15.55 12.92 25.01
N VAL A 119 14.73 12.64 24.00
CA VAL A 119 14.73 11.43 23.18
C VAL A 119 14.57 11.85 21.72
N LEU A 120 15.02 11.04 20.76
CA LEU A 120 14.74 11.31 19.35
C LEU A 120 13.28 10.99 19.07
N LYS A 121 12.58 11.95 18.46
CA LYS A 121 11.25 11.74 17.93
C LYS A 121 11.36 11.51 16.41
N LEU A 122 10.82 10.39 15.95
CA LEU A 122 10.96 9.91 14.59
C LEU A 122 9.59 9.86 13.94
N ASN A 123 9.44 10.49 12.77
CA ASN A 123 8.24 10.41 11.96
C ASN A 123 8.58 9.80 10.61
N LEU A 124 8.01 8.63 10.32
CA LEU A 124 8.20 7.92 9.06
C LEU A 124 6.97 8.13 8.18
N LYS A 125 7.18 8.66 6.97
CA LYS A 125 6.13 8.89 5.96
C LYS A 125 6.42 8.10 4.70
N LEU A 126 5.45 7.32 4.24
CA LEU A 126 5.47 6.66 2.95
C LEU A 126 4.62 7.45 1.96
N TYR A 127 5.22 7.85 0.85
CA TYR A 127 4.53 8.42 -0.30
C TYR A 127 4.35 7.33 -1.35
N ALA A 128 3.10 6.96 -1.63
CA ALA A 128 2.79 5.94 -2.62
C ALA A 128 1.53 6.29 -3.42
N LYS A 129 1.53 5.94 -4.71
CA LYS A 129 0.35 6.03 -5.56
C LYS A 129 -0.32 4.67 -5.69
N VAL A 130 -1.52 4.53 -5.12
CA VAL A 130 -2.31 3.29 -5.16
C VAL A 130 -3.63 3.59 -5.86
N ASN A 131 -3.95 2.87 -6.93
CA ASN A 131 -5.14 3.13 -7.77
C ASN A 131 -5.30 4.60 -8.20
N ASN A 132 -4.21 5.23 -8.64
CA ASN A 132 -4.13 6.65 -9.02
C ASN A 132 -4.35 7.68 -7.91
N ASN A 133 -4.63 7.26 -6.68
CA ASN A 133 -4.72 8.14 -5.53
C ASN A 133 -3.37 8.20 -4.81
N ILE A 134 -2.96 9.42 -4.44
CA ILE A 134 -1.81 9.63 -3.58
C ILE A 134 -2.21 9.22 -2.17
N ASN A 135 -1.55 8.21 -1.63
CA ASN A 135 -1.68 7.80 -0.24
C ASN A 135 -0.39 8.17 0.50
N ILE A 136 -0.56 8.89 1.60
CA ILE A 136 0.52 9.16 2.54
C ILE A 136 0.20 8.37 3.79
N MET A 137 1.05 7.39 4.10
CA MET A 137 0.96 6.62 5.35
C MET A 137 2.03 7.17 6.29
N GLU A 138 1.66 7.48 7.53
CA GLU A 138 2.58 8.05 8.51
C GLU A 138 2.55 7.28 9.82
N CYS A 139 3.71 7.21 10.48
CA CYS A 139 3.85 6.64 11.81
C CYS A 139 4.90 7.42 12.59
N GLU A 140 4.54 7.80 13.82
CA GLU A 140 5.42 8.46 14.76
C GLU A 140 5.86 7.48 15.86
N PHE A 141 7.13 7.51 16.23
CA PHE A 141 7.70 6.71 17.29
C PHE A 141 8.94 7.38 17.90
N TYR A 142 9.42 6.86 19.04
CA TYR A 142 10.46 7.49 19.83
C TYR A 142 11.66 6.56 20.03
N LYS A 143 12.87 7.14 20.07
CA LYS A 143 14.11 6.43 20.36
C LYS A 143 14.85 7.11 21.51
N GLY A 144 14.91 6.40 22.64
CA GLY A 144 15.66 6.83 23.82
C GLY A 144 17.14 6.44 23.75
N LYS A 145 17.97 7.17 24.52
CA LYS A 145 19.39 6.87 24.72
C LYS A 145 19.55 5.86 25.87
N TYR A 146 19.29 4.59 25.57
CA TYR A 146 19.49 3.51 26.54
C TYR A 146 20.95 3.03 26.48
N LYS A 147 21.59 2.82 27.64
CA LYS A 147 22.85 2.06 27.70
C LYS A 147 22.50 0.61 27.37
N ARG A 148 22.95 0.10 26.21
CA ARG A 148 22.97 -1.34 25.94
C ARG A 148 24.10 -1.99 26.70
#